data_AF-A0A419W8S0-F1
#
_entry.id   AF-A0A419W8S0-F1
#
_cell.length_a   1.000
_cell.length_b   1.000
_cell.length_c   1.000
_cell.angle_alpha   90.00
_cell.angle_beta   90.00
_cell.angle_gamma   90.00
#
_symmetry.space_group_name_H-M   'P 1'
#
loop_
_entity.id
_entity.type
_entity.pdbx_description
1 polymer ?
#
loop_
_entity_poly.entity_id
_entity_poly.type
_entity_poly.pdbx_seq_one_letter_code
_entity_poly.pdbx_strand_id
1 'polypeptide(L)'
;MNQTTPKYHFASRILLILILFITASLGGYAADLTVANNSSYTVTGTETYDNVTINGTLTINGTLIINGDLTMGNNGVLNLNTGGVVIVYGDADLGNQVRLDLSSYFIVLGSLDKGGSSNQGTLETDDAKIYVFGDVDGFGTTFEKCEGSYTGSTEDSDQCEAGGFPDFLDNVDPEELPDGIYESIVSSSTQTDDFANTGAFCLGVTLELKSYTDAITKVSWYLDGAALVKNTNQATWVTDQAGEYKAVYKVGEIWYSATAEVMTFQTNKISIQ
;
A
#
# COMPACT_ATOMS: atom_id res chain seq x y z
N MET A 1 67.65 46.86 17.94
CA MET A 1 66.27 46.34 17.97
C MET A 1 66.27 45.04 17.18
N ASN A 2 66.25 43.90 17.88
CA ASN A 2 66.27 42.56 17.30
C ASN A 2 64.84 42.13 17.00
N GLN A 3 64.51 41.91 15.72
CA GLN A 3 63.30 41.19 15.34
C GLN A 3 63.68 39.75 14.99
N THR A 4 63.27 38.83 15.86
CA THR A 4 63.29 37.38 15.64
C THR A 4 62.10 36.96 14.79
N THR A 5 62.37 36.38 13.64
CA THR A 5 61.39 35.73 12.74
C THR A 5 60.92 34.38 13.30
N PRO A 6 59.62 34.05 13.24
CA PRO A 6 59.14 32.72 13.61
C PRO A 6 59.29 31.74 12.44
N LYS A 7 59.91 30.59 12.71
CA LYS A 7 59.91 29.39 11.86
C LYS A 7 58.56 28.68 12.00
N TYR A 8 57.77 28.62 10.94
CA TYR A 8 56.61 27.73 10.86
C TYR A 8 56.99 26.44 10.13
N HIS A 9 57.13 25.36 10.91
CA HIS A 9 57.08 23.99 10.41
C HIS A 9 55.62 23.63 10.13
N PHE A 10 55.20 23.64 8.85
CA PHE A 10 53.87 23.15 8.48
C PHE A 10 53.92 21.66 8.18
N ALA A 11 53.51 20.91 9.20
CA ALA A 11 52.70 19.69 9.21
C ALA A 11 52.63 18.84 7.91
N SER A 12 53.23 17.65 8.04
CA SER A 12 52.65 16.32 7.79
C SER A 12 51.51 16.23 6.76
N ARG A 13 51.84 15.68 5.59
CA ARG A 13 50.88 15.22 4.59
C ARG A 13 50.13 13.98 5.10
N ILE A 14 48.93 14.18 5.67
CA ILE A 14 47.97 13.10 5.86
C ILE A 14 47.20 12.96 4.54
N LEU A 15 47.59 11.96 3.76
CA LEU A 15 46.86 11.49 2.58
C LEU A 15 45.62 10.74 3.07
N LEU A 16 44.49 11.44 3.14
CA LEU A 16 43.18 10.86 3.45
C LEU A 16 42.71 10.08 2.21
N ILE A 17 42.91 8.77 2.20
CA ILE A 17 42.31 7.86 1.22
C ILE A 17 40.86 7.66 1.64
N LEU A 18 39.95 8.41 1.01
CA LEU A 18 38.52 8.21 1.12
C LEU A 18 38.14 6.92 0.37
N ILE A 19 38.11 5.79 1.09
CA ILE A 19 37.57 4.53 0.57
C ILE A 19 36.04 4.66 0.61
N LEU A 20 35.47 5.13 -0.48
CA LEU A 20 34.02 5.12 -0.70
C LEU A 20 33.60 3.66 -0.95
N PHE A 21 33.18 2.97 0.10
CA PHE A 21 32.47 1.69 -0.02
C PHE A 21 31.08 1.98 -0.60
N ILE A 22 30.97 1.97 -1.93
CA ILE A 22 29.68 1.83 -2.59
C ILE A 22 29.28 0.37 -2.42
N THR A 23 28.60 0.06 -1.32
CA THR A 23 27.83 -1.18 -1.24
C THR A 23 26.63 -1.02 -2.16
N ALA A 24 26.81 -1.32 -3.44
CA ALA A 24 25.66 -1.65 -4.27
C ALA A 24 25.01 -2.85 -3.59
N SER A 25 23.86 -2.65 -2.94
CA SER A 25 23.00 -3.77 -2.62
C SER A 25 22.63 -4.37 -3.97
N LEU A 26 23.18 -5.54 -4.27
CA LEU A 26 22.60 -6.39 -5.29
C LEU A 26 21.21 -6.68 -4.75
N GLY A 27 20.20 -5.94 -5.23
CA GLY A 27 18.81 -6.17 -4.89
C GLY A 27 18.53 -7.63 -5.16
N GLY A 28 18.50 -8.43 -4.11
CA GLY A 28 18.13 -9.83 -4.22
C GLY A 28 16.68 -9.82 -4.64
N TYR A 29 16.41 -10.31 -5.85
CA TYR A 29 15.06 -10.66 -6.24
C TYR A 29 14.49 -11.58 -5.16
N ALA A 30 13.26 -11.34 -4.73
CA ALA A 30 12.63 -12.24 -3.80
C ALA A 30 12.50 -13.61 -4.50
N ALA A 31 12.69 -14.71 -3.78
CA ALA A 31 12.54 -16.02 -4.41
C ALA A 31 11.04 -16.31 -4.63
N ASP A 32 10.71 -17.32 -5.42
CA ASP A 32 9.37 -17.91 -5.39
C ASP A 32 9.24 -18.85 -4.17
N LEU A 33 8.04 -18.93 -3.59
CA LEU A 33 7.67 -19.94 -2.61
C LEU A 33 6.79 -21.00 -3.25
N THR A 34 7.11 -22.27 -3.04
CA THR A 34 6.19 -23.38 -3.36
C THR A 34 5.99 -24.25 -2.13
N VAL A 35 4.77 -24.25 -1.60
CA VAL A 35 4.34 -25.20 -0.56
C VAL A 35 3.84 -26.46 -1.27
N ALA A 36 4.66 -27.51 -1.28
CA ALA A 36 4.35 -28.75 -1.99
C ALA A 36 3.17 -29.52 -1.37
N ASN A 37 2.57 -30.44 -2.15
CA ASN A 37 1.54 -31.35 -1.66
C ASN A 37 1.97 -32.08 -0.38
N ASN A 38 1.05 -32.23 0.58
CA ASN A 38 1.29 -32.85 1.89
C ASN A 38 2.41 -32.21 2.71
N SER A 39 2.78 -30.97 2.41
CA SER A 39 3.75 -30.19 3.17
C SER A 39 3.05 -29.03 3.87
N SER A 40 3.66 -28.52 4.94
CA SER A 40 3.24 -27.29 5.58
C SER A 40 4.36 -26.27 5.63
N TYR A 41 4.00 -24.99 5.54
CA TYR A 41 4.90 -23.87 5.73
C TYR A 41 4.23 -22.84 6.63
N THR A 42 5.02 -22.16 7.47
CA THR A 42 4.50 -21.16 8.41
C THR A 42 5.32 -19.90 8.35
N VAL A 43 4.67 -18.78 8.02
CA VAL A 43 5.23 -17.43 8.08
C VAL A 43 5.00 -16.89 9.48
N THR A 44 6.08 -16.53 10.18
CA THR A 44 6.01 -16.04 11.58
C THR A 44 6.50 -14.60 11.76
N GLY A 45 7.25 -14.07 10.79
CA GLY A 45 7.65 -12.67 10.73
C GLY A 45 7.20 -12.06 9.40
N THR A 46 7.93 -11.05 8.91
CA THR A 46 7.72 -10.54 7.56
C THR A 46 8.57 -11.32 6.56
N GLU A 47 7.91 -11.93 5.58
CA GLU A 47 8.54 -12.65 4.48
C GLU A 47 8.04 -12.11 3.14
N THR A 48 8.93 -12.03 2.16
CA THR A 48 8.62 -11.51 0.82
C THR A 48 9.04 -12.53 -0.23
N TYR A 49 8.15 -12.78 -1.19
CA TYR A 49 8.37 -13.68 -2.32
C TYR A 49 7.94 -13.00 -3.62
N ASP A 50 8.54 -13.42 -4.73
CA ASP A 50 8.10 -12.96 -6.06
C ASP A 50 6.74 -13.57 -6.38
N ASN A 51 6.64 -14.90 -6.38
CA ASN A 51 5.35 -15.60 -6.49
C ASN A 51 5.18 -16.64 -5.38
N VAL A 52 3.94 -16.98 -5.06
CA VAL A 52 3.63 -18.05 -4.10
C VAL A 52 2.70 -19.07 -4.72
N THR A 53 3.09 -20.34 -4.68
CA THR A 53 2.24 -21.47 -5.05
C THR A 53 1.94 -22.36 -3.84
N ILE A 54 0.66 -22.61 -3.56
CA ILE A 54 0.20 -23.42 -2.42
C ILE A 54 -0.48 -24.69 -2.93
N ASN A 55 0.22 -25.83 -2.81
CA ASN A 55 -0.36 -27.17 -3.02
C ASN A 55 -0.50 -27.96 -1.70
N GLY A 56 0.08 -27.46 -0.61
CA GLY A 56 -0.04 -28.00 0.74
C GLY A 56 -0.78 -27.04 1.66
N THR A 57 -0.29 -26.90 2.89
CA THR A 57 -0.85 -25.97 3.89
C THR A 57 0.11 -24.81 4.16
N LEU A 58 -0.30 -23.60 3.83
CA LEU A 58 0.39 -22.38 4.23
C LEU A 58 -0.31 -21.76 5.44
N THR A 59 0.42 -21.47 6.49
CA THR A 59 -0.12 -20.79 7.69
C THR A 59 0.61 -19.47 7.90
N ILE A 60 -0.14 -18.39 8.08
CA ILE A 60 0.39 -17.03 8.23
C ILE A 60 0.05 -16.51 9.62
N ASN A 61 1.09 -16.32 10.43
CA ASN A 61 1.03 -15.66 11.73
C ASN A 61 1.72 -14.29 11.73
N GLY A 62 2.55 -14.01 10.72
CA GLY A 62 3.23 -12.72 10.51
C GLY A 62 2.72 -12.04 9.24
N THR A 63 3.63 -11.44 8.46
CA THR A 63 3.29 -10.77 7.20
C THR A 63 3.88 -11.55 6.02
N LEU A 64 3.05 -11.89 5.05
CA LEU A 64 3.48 -12.41 3.76
C LEU A 64 3.22 -11.36 2.68
N ILE A 65 4.29 -10.95 2.00
CA ILE A 65 4.24 -10.03 0.86
C ILE A 65 4.57 -10.82 -0.40
N ILE A 66 3.70 -10.76 -1.40
CA ILE A 66 3.86 -11.43 -2.69
C ILE A 66 3.91 -10.35 -3.76
N ASN A 67 5.08 -10.17 -4.40
CA ASN A 67 5.28 -9.09 -5.39
C ASN A 67 4.55 -9.36 -6.72
N GLY A 68 4.29 -10.62 -7.03
CA GLY A 68 3.53 -11.11 -8.18
C GLY A 68 2.31 -11.88 -7.70
N ASP A 69 2.14 -13.10 -8.21
CA ASP A 69 0.88 -13.82 -8.11
C ASP A 69 0.85 -14.83 -6.96
N LEU A 70 -0.34 -15.01 -6.40
CA LEU A 70 -0.68 -16.09 -5.49
C LEU A 70 -1.46 -17.16 -6.25
N THR A 71 -0.91 -18.36 -6.37
CA THR A 71 -1.61 -19.51 -6.97
C THR A 71 -1.88 -20.57 -5.91
N MET A 72 -3.13 -20.95 -5.71
CA MET A 72 -3.50 -22.13 -4.92
C MET A 72 -3.82 -23.31 -5.84
N GLY A 73 -3.03 -24.38 -5.76
CA GLY A 73 -3.29 -25.61 -6.49
C GLY A 73 -4.43 -26.43 -5.90
N ASN A 74 -4.66 -27.61 -6.48
CA ASN A 74 -5.75 -28.49 -6.03
C ASN A 74 -5.54 -28.95 -4.57
N ASN A 75 -6.54 -28.75 -3.71
CA ASN A 75 -6.48 -28.99 -2.26
C ASN A 75 -5.47 -28.11 -1.48
N GLY A 76 -5.03 -26.98 -2.05
CA GLY A 76 -4.25 -26.00 -1.31
C GLY A 76 -5.04 -25.44 -0.12
N VAL A 77 -4.36 -25.24 1.00
CA VAL A 77 -4.94 -24.66 2.22
C VAL A 77 -4.13 -23.43 2.62
N LEU A 78 -4.79 -22.29 2.80
CA LEU A 78 -4.21 -21.09 3.35
C LEU A 78 -4.95 -20.74 4.65
N ASN A 79 -4.21 -20.75 5.75
CA ASN A 79 -4.68 -20.35 7.07
C ASN A 79 -4.05 -19.01 7.42
N LEU A 80 -4.85 -17.95 7.41
CA LEU A 80 -4.46 -16.63 7.85
C LEU A 80 -5.01 -16.40 9.26
N ASN A 81 -4.15 -16.59 10.26
CA ASN A 81 -4.55 -16.45 11.66
C ASN A 81 -4.67 -14.97 12.06
N THR A 82 -5.31 -14.72 13.20
CA THR A 82 -5.42 -13.37 13.79
C THR A 82 -4.05 -12.69 13.90
N GLY A 83 -3.96 -11.46 13.41
CA GLY A 83 -2.73 -10.66 13.37
C GLY A 83 -1.80 -10.98 12.18
N GLY A 84 -2.11 -12.02 11.41
CA GLY A 84 -1.42 -12.29 10.16
C GLY A 84 -1.84 -11.31 9.05
N VAL A 85 -0.95 -11.03 8.10
CA VAL A 85 -1.25 -10.16 6.96
C VAL A 85 -0.75 -10.83 5.68
N VAL A 86 -1.59 -10.88 4.65
CA VAL A 86 -1.20 -11.30 3.31
C VAL A 86 -1.48 -10.17 2.33
N ILE A 87 -0.46 -9.78 1.57
CA ILE A 87 -0.55 -8.78 0.51
C ILE A 87 -0.08 -9.41 -0.80
N VAL A 88 -0.94 -9.41 -1.81
CA VAL A 88 -0.67 -9.89 -3.16
C VAL A 88 -0.68 -8.69 -4.11
N TYR A 89 0.49 -8.34 -4.66
CA TYR A 89 0.61 -7.23 -5.61
C TYR A 89 0.13 -7.58 -7.02
N GLY A 90 0.04 -8.88 -7.35
CA GLY A 90 -0.57 -9.40 -8.57
C GLY A 90 -1.95 -10.02 -8.35
N ASP A 91 -2.24 -11.06 -9.10
CA ASP A 91 -3.52 -11.78 -9.07
C ASP A 91 -3.48 -12.95 -8.06
N ALA A 92 -4.66 -13.35 -7.59
CA ALA A 92 -4.85 -14.52 -6.73
C ALA A 92 -5.71 -15.57 -7.43
N ASP A 93 -5.06 -16.60 -7.97
CA ASP A 93 -5.68 -17.72 -8.69
C ASP A 93 -5.91 -18.91 -7.77
N LEU A 94 -7.17 -19.21 -7.47
CA LEU A 94 -7.55 -20.30 -6.61
C LEU A 94 -8.03 -21.51 -7.43
N GLY A 95 -7.32 -22.62 -7.30
CA GLY A 95 -7.65 -23.86 -7.98
C GLY A 95 -8.86 -24.60 -7.38
N ASN A 96 -8.94 -25.89 -7.67
CA ASN A 96 -10.05 -26.71 -7.25
C ASN A 96 -9.91 -27.21 -5.80
N GLN A 97 -11.02 -27.31 -5.07
CA GLN A 97 -11.08 -27.83 -3.69
C GLN A 97 -10.11 -27.14 -2.71
N VAL A 98 -9.84 -25.84 -2.92
CA VAL A 98 -9.02 -25.05 -2.00
C VAL A 98 -9.77 -24.73 -0.70
N ARG A 99 -9.02 -24.44 0.36
CA ARG A 99 -9.56 -23.93 1.63
C ARG A 99 -8.84 -22.64 2.02
N LEU A 100 -9.61 -21.60 2.26
CA LEU A 100 -9.19 -20.31 2.79
C LEU A 100 -9.80 -20.16 4.18
N ASP A 101 -8.97 -20.13 5.21
CA ASP A 101 -9.38 -19.83 6.58
C ASP A 101 -8.78 -18.47 6.93
N LEU A 102 -9.59 -17.41 6.91
CA LEU A 102 -9.12 -16.03 7.04
C LEU A 102 -9.63 -15.38 8.32
N SER A 103 -8.71 -14.83 9.13
CA SER A 103 -9.02 -14.15 10.39
C SER A 103 -8.30 -12.81 10.56
N SER A 104 -7.83 -12.21 9.45
CA SER A 104 -7.15 -10.92 9.46
C SER A 104 -7.05 -10.34 8.03
N TYR A 105 -6.03 -9.53 7.73
CA TYR A 105 -5.87 -8.82 6.46
C TYR A 105 -5.49 -9.74 5.30
N PHE A 106 -6.38 -9.87 4.32
CA PHE A 106 -6.12 -10.50 3.03
C PHE A 106 -6.35 -9.48 1.90
N ILE A 107 -5.26 -8.97 1.33
CA ILE A 107 -5.27 -7.86 0.37
C ILE A 107 -4.73 -8.34 -0.97
N VAL A 108 -5.53 -8.20 -2.03
CA VAL A 108 -5.17 -8.55 -3.41
C VAL A 108 -5.32 -7.31 -4.29
N LEU A 109 -4.22 -6.85 -4.89
CA LEU A 109 -4.20 -5.66 -5.73
C LEU A 109 -4.65 -5.95 -7.17
N GLY A 110 -4.54 -7.21 -7.61
CA GLY A 110 -5.12 -7.72 -8.84
C GLY A 110 -6.52 -8.28 -8.65
N SER A 111 -6.86 -9.26 -9.47
CA SER A 111 -8.12 -10.02 -9.41
C SER A 111 -8.00 -11.22 -8.48
N LEU A 112 -9.14 -11.67 -7.96
CA LEU A 112 -9.27 -12.90 -7.18
C LEU A 112 -10.19 -13.86 -7.92
N ASP A 113 -9.60 -14.88 -8.53
CA ASP A 113 -10.29 -15.81 -9.42
C ASP A 113 -10.34 -17.21 -8.82
N LYS A 114 -11.54 -17.77 -8.68
CA LYS A 114 -11.71 -19.17 -8.25
C LYS A 114 -12.03 -20.09 -9.42
N GLY A 115 -11.03 -20.83 -9.86
CA GLY A 115 -11.19 -21.93 -10.79
C GLY A 115 -12.02 -23.11 -10.23
N GLY A 116 -12.51 -23.93 -11.15
CA GLY A 116 -13.24 -25.16 -10.84
C GLY A 116 -14.75 -24.96 -10.74
N SER A 117 -15.45 -25.91 -10.12
CA SER A 117 -16.90 -25.79 -9.90
C SER A 117 -17.20 -24.90 -8.67
N SER A 118 -18.34 -24.21 -8.69
CA SER A 118 -18.76 -23.27 -7.64
C SER A 118 -18.87 -23.87 -6.24
N ASN A 119 -19.00 -25.20 -6.12
CA ASN A 119 -19.13 -25.91 -4.83
C ASN A 119 -17.84 -26.63 -4.41
N GLN A 120 -16.70 -26.30 -5.02
CA GLN A 120 -15.42 -26.98 -4.80
C GLN A 120 -14.37 -26.00 -4.24
N GLY A 121 -14.64 -25.51 -3.05
CA GLY A 121 -13.75 -24.69 -2.23
C GLY A 121 -14.46 -24.33 -0.94
N THR A 122 -13.70 -24.00 0.09
CA THR A 122 -14.22 -23.51 1.36
C THR A 122 -13.57 -22.18 1.67
N LEU A 123 -14.39 -21.17 1.92
CA LEU A 123 -13.96 -19.90 2.48
C LEU A 123 -14.61 -19.79 3.87
N GLU A 124 -13.78 -19.81 4.89
CA GLU A 124 -14.15 -19.55 6.27
C GLU A 124 -13.54 -18.20 6.66
N THR A 125 -14.40 -17.27 7.09
CA THR A 125 -13.99 -15.95 7.55
C THR A 125 -14.40 -15.78 9.01
N ASP A 126 -13.49 -15.26 9.83
CA ASP A 126 -13.69 -15.00 11.25
C ASP A 126 -13.04 -13.64 11.56
N ASP A 127 -13.83 -12.56 11.50
CA ASP A 127 -13.36 -11.17 11.55
C ASP A 127 -12.24 -10.86 10.54
N ALA A 128 -12.39 -11.37 9.31
CA ALA A 128 -11.44 -11.12 8.24
C ALA A 128 -11.60 -9.71 7.65
N LYS A 129 -10.50 -9.12 7.19
CA LYS A 129 -10.45 -7.83 6.50
C LYS A 129 -9.97 -8.07 5.07
N ILE A 130 -10.92 -8.20 4.14
CA ILE A 130 -10.63 -8.66 2.78
C ILE A 130 -10.77 -7.51 1.80
N TYR A 131 -9.73 -7.29 0.99
CA TYR A 131 -9.74 -6.25 -0.04
C TYR A 131 -9.25 -6.83 -1.38
N VAL A 132 -10.05 -6.67 -2.43
CA VAL A 132 -9.71 -7.10 -3.80
C VAL A 132 -9.91 -5.92 -4.74
N PHE A 133 -8.83 -5.43 -5.35
CA PHE A 133 -8.89 -4.20 -6.12
C PHE A 133 -9.38 -4.45 -7.55
N GLY A 134 -8.99 -5.58 -8.15
CA GLY A 134 -9.50 -6.10 -9.41
C GLY A 134 -10.85 -6.81 -9.27
N ASP A 135 -11.15 -7.73 -10.17
CA ASP A 135 -12.42 -8.44 -10.19
C ASP A 135 -12.42 -9.63 -9.23
N VAL A 136 -13.61 -10.07 -8.84
CA VAL A 136 -13.83 -11.31 -8.07
C VAL A 136 -14.70 -12.22 -8.93
N ASP A 137 -14.18 -13.38 -9.33
CA ASP A 137 -14.92 -14.35 -10.16
C ASP A 137 -14.77 -15.79 -9.65
N GLY A 138 -15.69 -16.67 -10.06
CA GLY A 138 -15.62 -18.10 -9.82
C GLY A 138 -16.14 -18.58 -8.44
N PHE A 139 -16.54 -17.66 -7.56
CA PHE A 139 -17.13 -17.99 -6.26
C PHE A 139 -18.65 -18.18 -6.28
N GLY A 140 -19.32 -17.89 -7.39
CA GLY A 140 -20.79 -17.95 -7.46
C GLY A 140 -21.43 -16.91 -6.56
N THR A 141 -22.23 -17.32 -5.57
CA THR A 141 -22.91 -16.40 -4.63
C THR A 141 -22.39 -16.55 -3.20
N THR A 142 -21.28 -17.25 -2.97
CA THR A 142 -20.73 -17.49 -1.62
C THR A 142 -19.68 -16.47 -1.20
N PHE A 143 -19.23 -15.65 -2.14
CA PHE A 143 -18.27 -14.59 -1.91
C PHE A 143 -18.46 -13.51 -2.97
N GLU A 144 -18.76 -12.28 -2.54
CA GLU A 144 -19.00 -11.14 -3.40
C GLU A 144 -18.20 -9.92 -2.95
N LYS A 145 -17.76 -9.09 -3.90
CA LYS A 145 -17.12 -7.81 -3.61
C LYS A 145 -18.18 -6.71 -3.47
N CYS A 146 -18.13 -5.96 -2.38
CA CYS A 146 -18.98 -4.80 -2.15
C CYS A 146 -18.65 -3.65 -3.11
N GLU A 147 -19.70 -2.99 -3.61
CA GLU A 147 -19.55 -1.75 -4.38
C GLU A 147 -19.62 -0.52 -3.47
N GLY A 148 -18.63 -0.34 -2.59
CA GLY A 148 -18.50 0.85 -1.75
C GLY A 148 -19.31 0.84 -0.45
N SER A 149 -19.80 -0.32 -0.03
CA SER A 149 -20.53 -0.53 1.23
C SER A 149 -19.79 -1.43 2.21
N TYR A 150 -18.56 -1.83 1.89
CA TYR A 150 -17.79 -2.66 2.81
C TYR A 150 -17.39 -1.81 4.02
N THR A 151 -17.62 -2.32 5.23
CA THR A 151 -17.34 -1.60 6.48
C THR A 151 -15.95 -1.90 7.04
N GLY A 152 -15.20 -2.78 6.38
CA GLY A 152 -13.83 -3.13 6.75
C GLY A 152 -13.66 -4.48 7.46
N SER A 153 -14.74 -5.19 7.77
CA SER A 153 -14.72 -6.56 8.33
C SER A 153 -15.84 -7.41 7.75
N THR A 154 -15.60 -8.73 7.66
CA THR A 154 -16.60 -9.73 7.27
C THR A 154 -17.68 -9.99 8.33
N GLU A 155 -17.48 -9.62 9.60
CA GLU A 155 -18.50 -9.82 10.65
C GLU A 155 -19.67 -8.83 10.53
N ASP A 156 -19.39 -7.61 10.06
CA ASP A 156 -20.35 -6.51 9.98
C ASP A 156 -21.08 -6.44 8.62
N SER A 157 -20.69 -7.28 7.66
CA SER A 157 -21.14 -7.19 6.27
C SER A 157 -22.19 -8.26 5.94
N ASP A 158 -23.47 -7.86 5.92
CA ASP A 158 -24.59 -8.78 5.66
C ASP A 158 -24.74 -9.20 4.17
N GLN A 159 -23.99 -8.60 3.23
CA GLN A 159 -24.27 -8.72 1.78
C GLN A 159 -23.09 -9.10 0.89
N CYS A 160 -21.85 -8.92 1.34
CA CYS A 160 -20.63 -9.11 0.55
C CYS A 160 -19.43 -9.15 1.49
N GLU A 161 -18.37 -9.87 1.14
CA GLU A 161 -17.30 -10.23 2.07
C GLU A 161 -15.99 -9.46 1.82
N ALA A 162 -15.89 -8.70 0.73
CA ALA A 162 -14.68 -7.96 0.37
C ALA A 162 -14.94 -6.53 -0.08
N GLY A 163 -14.04 -5.62 0.28
CA GLY A 163 -14.01 -4.25 -0.22
C GLY A 163 -13.12 -4.09 -1.46
N GLY A 164 -13.35 -3.04 -2.23
CA GLY A 164 -12.41 -2.59 -3.25
C GLY A 164 -11.33 -1.66 -2.69
N PHE A 165 -10.46 -1.14 -3.57
CA PHE A 165 -9.55 -0.05 -3.22
C PHE A 165 -10.22 1.16 -2.54
N PRO A 166 -11.40 1.65 -2.99
CA PRO A 166 -12.08 2.72 -2.27
C PRO A 166 -12.45 2.37 -0.82
N ASP A 167 -12.84 1.13 -0.54
CA ASP A 167 -13.15 0.68 0.82
C ASP A 167 -11.87 0.51 1.64
N PHE A 168 -10.76 0.09 1.01
CA PHE A 168 -9.44 0.03 1.65
C PHE A 168 -9.01 1.40 2.18
N LEU A 169 -9.15 2.44 1.36
CA LEU A 169 -8.78 3.81 1.75
C LEU A 169 -9.60 4.35 2.92
N ASP A 170 -10.87 3.94 3.01
CA ASP A 170 -11.82 4.47 4.00
C ASP A 170 -11.78 3.68 5.32
N ASN A 171 -11.49 2.39 5.29
CA ASN A 171 -11.64 1.49 6.44
C ASN A 171 -10.31 1.00 7.05
N VAL A 172 -9.21 1.03 6.30
CA VAL A 172 -7.92 0.53 6.82
C VAL A 172 -7.22 1.62 7.62
N ASP A 173 -6.94 1.32 8.89
CA ASP A 173 -6.01 2.08 9.71
C ASP A 173 -4.56 1.73 9.31
N PRO A 174 -3.76 2.71 8.83
CA PRO A 174 -2.36 2.47 8.48
C PRO A 174 -1.52 1.90 9.62
N GLU A 175 -1.88 2.16 10.89
CA GLU A 175 -1.16 1.63 12.06
C GLU A 175 -1.38 0.13 12.29
N GLU A 176 -2.40 -0.48 11.66
CA GLU A 176 -2.67 -1.91 11.73
C GLU A 176 -1.89 -2.74 10.69
N LEU A 177 -1.34 -2.08 9.67
CA LEU A 177 -0.45 -2.71 8.68
C LEU A 177 1.02 -2.51 9.05
N PRO A 178 1.93 -3.37 8.58
CA PRO A 178 3.36 -3.13 8.75
C PRO A 178 3.80 -1.79 8.13
N ASP A 179 4.78 -1.13 8.77
CA ASP A 179 5.28 0.18 8.35
C ASP A 179 5.55 0.27 6.83
N GLY A 180 5.00 1.31 6.20
CA GLY A 180 5.21 1.61 4.77
C GLY A 180 4.36 0.79 3.80
N ILE A 181 3.64 -0.23 4.27
CA ILE A 181 2.81 -1.07 3.39
C ILE A 181 1.59 -0.31 2.90
N TYR A 182 0.91 0.44 3.77
CA TYR A 182 -0.24 1.24 3.37
C TYR A 182 0.15 2.23 2.27
N GLU A 183 1.24 2.97 2.47
CA GLU A 183 1.76 3.93 1.50
C GLU A 183 2.16 3.24 0.18
N SER A 184 2.82 2.08 0.28
CA SER A 184 3.21 1.27 -0.87
C SER A 184 2.00 0.86 -1.70
N ILE A 185 0.96 0.27 -1.09
CA ILE A 185 -0.27 -0.15 -1.76
C ILE A 185 -0.96 1.03 -2.44
N VAL A 186 -1.16 2.14 -1.70
CA VAL A 186 -1.79 3.34 -2.26
C VAL A 186 -0.99 3.89 -3.44
N SER A 187 0.34 3.86 -3.36
CA SER A 187 1.20 4.32 -4.45
C SER A 187 1.17 3.39 -5.67
N SER A 188 1.14 2.06 -5.49
CA SER A 188 1.11 1.10 -6.60
C SER A 188 -0.24 1.09 -7.33
N SER A 189 -1.32 1.37 -6.61
CA SER A 189 -2.68 1.34 -7.16
C SER A 189 -3.13 2.68 -7.74
N THR A 190 -2.24 3.68 -7.80
CA THR A 190 -2.55 5.00 -8.34
C THR A 190 -1.55 5.43 -9.41
N GLN A 191 -2.03 6.05 -10.48
CA GLN A 191 -1.15 6.78 -11.39
C GLN A 191 -0.81 8.15 -10.78
N THR A 192 0.47 8.54 -10.85
CA THR A 192 0.88 9.87 -10.38
C THR A 192 0.38 10.95 -11.36
N ASP A 193 -0.26 11.98 -10.83
CA ASP A 193 -0.55 13.22 -11.55
C ASP A 193 -0.18 14.42 -10.68
N ASP A 194 -0.15 15.60 -11.29
CA ASP A 194 0.09 16.86 -10.59
C ASP A 194 -1.23 17.59 -10.33
N PHE A 195 -1.26 18.40 -9.28
CA PHE A 195 -2.31 19.41 -9.12
C PHE A 195 -2.30 20.39 -10.31
N ALA A 196 -3.48 20.88 -10.70
CA ALA A 196 -3.64 21.86 -11.78
C ALA A 196 -2.91 23.18 -11.48
N ASN A 197 -2.76 23.49 -10.19
CA ASN A 197 -2.14 24.72 -9.73
C ASN A 197 -0.62 24.58 -9.81
N THR A 198 0.03 25.55 -10.45
CA THR A 198 1.49 25.61 -10.58
C THR A 198 2.08 26.65 -9.64
N GLY A 199 3.19 26.34 -8.98
CA GLY A 199 3.92 27.26 -8.09
C GLY A 199 4.06 26.77 -6.66
N ALA A 200 4.56 27.63 -5.77
CA ALA A 200 4.73 27.30 -4.36
C ALA A 200 3.38 27.28 -3.64
N PHE A 201 3.03 26.17 -3.00
CA PHE A 201 1.82 26.05 -2.21
C PHE A 201 2.03 26.65 -0.82
N CYS A 202 1.28 27.71 -0.52
CA CYS A 202 1.28 28.39 0.77
C CYS A 202 -0.04 28.09 1.49
N LEU A 203 -0.10 28.29 2.80
CA LEU A 203 -1.37 28.27 3.53
C LEU A 203 -2.42 29.16 2.86
N GLY A 204 -3.65 28.65 2.76
CA GLY A 204 -4.80 29.34 2.18
C GLY A 204 -4.91 29.22 0.65
N VAL A 205 -3.99 28.51 -0.02
CA VAL A 205 -4.17 28.19 -1.44
C VAL A 205 -5.18 27.06 -1.61
N THR A 206 -5.94 27.12 -2.69
CA THR A 206 -6.74 25.99 -3.15
C THR A 206 -5.84 25.04 -3.93
N LEU A 207 -5.81 23.77 -3.58
CA LEU A 207 -5.34 22.68 -4.43
C LEU A 207 -6.48 22.27 -5.33
N GLU A 208 -6.23 22.14 -6.62
CA GLU A 208 -7.24 21.72 -7.60
C GLU A 208 -6.69 20.52 -8.37
N LEU A 209 -7.45 19.43 -8.40
CA LEU A 209 -7.11 18.26 -9.20
C LEU A 209 -7.25 18.61 -10.67
N LYS A 210 -6.36 18.07 -11.50
CA LYS A 210 -6.37 18.31 -12.93
C LYS A 210 -7.71 17.88 -13.54
N SER A 211 -8.21 18.70 -14.46
CA SER A 211 -9.41 18.35 -15.21
C SER A 211 -9.08 17.32 -16.28
N TYR A 212 -9.75 16.18 -16.22
CA TYR A 212 -9.72 15.15 -17.26
C TYR A 212 -10.95 15.28 -18.17
N THR A 213 -10.94 14.54 -19.28
CA THR A 213 -12.13 14.42 -20.14
C THR A 213 -13.27 13.69 -19.44
N ASP A 214 -12.93 12.77 -18.54
CA ASP A 214 -13.90 12.06 -17.69
C ASP A 214 -14.03 12.75 -16.33
N ALA A 215 -15.21 12.61 -15.73
CA ALA A 215 -15.48 13.19 -14.41
C ALA A 215 -14.72 12.45 -13.31
N ILE A 216 -14.23 13.20 -12.33
CA ILE A 216 -13.74 12.65 -11.08
C ILE A 216 -14.95 12.14 -10.29
N THR A 217 -14.98 10.84 -9.99
CA THR A 217 -16.14 10.18 -9.36
C THR A 217 -15.97 9.96 -7.85
N LYS A 218 -14.72 9.86 -7.38
CA LYS A 218 -14.38 9.73 -5.95
C LYS A 218 -13.08 10.47 -5.67
N VAL A 219 -12.97 11.10 -4.50
CA VAL A 219 -11.75 11.78 -4.03
C VAL A 219 -11.58 11.51 -2.54
N SER A 220 -10.36 11.13 -2.15
CA SER A 220 -9.90 11.05 -0.77
C SER A 220 -8.72 11.99 -0.54
N TRP A 221 -8.78 12.86 0.48
CA TRP A 221 -7.71 13.80 0.83
C TRP A 221 -6.99 13.40 2.12
N TYR A 222 -5.68 13.62 2.14
CA TYR A 222 -4.77 13.30 3.23
C TYR A 222 -3.83 14.47 3.52
N LEU A 223 -3.40 14.60 4.78
CA LEU A 223 -2.34 15.50 5.23
C LEU A 223 -1.34 14.70 6.07
N ASP A 224 -0.08 14.70 5.66
CA ASP A 224 1.01 13.97 6.32
C ASP A 224 0.64 12.49 6.59
N GLY A 225 -0.02 11.85 5.62
CA GLY A 225 -0.50 10.47 5.70
C GLY A 225 -1.85 10.27 6.38
N ALA A 226 -2.32 11.23 7.18
CA ALA A 226 -3.59 11.13 7.88
C ALA A 226 -4.78 11.57 6.99
N ALA A 227 -5.85 10.77 6.97
CA ALA A 227 -7.07 11.11 6.23
C ALA A 227 -7.71 12.40 6.78
N LEU A 228 -8.10 13.32 5.88
CA LEU A 228 -8.75 14.58 6.27
C LEU A 228 -10.26 14.36 6.44
N VAL A 229 -10.78 14.70 7.63
CA VAL A 229 -12.17 14.44 8.08
C VAL A 229 -13.25 15.02 7.16
N LYS A 230 -12.95 16.07 6.39
CA LYS A 230 -13.86 16.62 5.38
C LYS A 230 -13.67 15.91 4.04
N ASN A 231 -13.76 14.60 4.02
CA ASN A 231 -13.57 13.82 2.81
C ASN A 231 -14.77 13.98 1.86
N THR A 232 -14.82 15.14 1.21
CA THR A 232 -15.83 15.48 0.23
C THR A 232 -15.35 14.96 -1.12
N ASN A 233 -16.26 14.43 -1.95
CA ASN A 233 -16.01 14.15 -3.38
C ASN A 233 -15.74 15.43 -4.21
N GLN A 234 -15.07 16.43 -3.63
CA GLN A 234 -14.68 17.67 -4.25
C GLN A 234 -13.27 17.50 -4.80
N ALA A 235 -13.12 17.90 -6.06
CA ALA A 235 -11.84 17.93 -6.76
C ALA A 235 -10.92 19.08 -6.31
N THR A 236 -11.28 19.81 -5.25
CA THR A 236 -10.54 20.97 -4.74
C THR A 236 -10.43 20.93 -3.22
N TRP A 237 -9.31 21.40 -2.69
CA TRP A 237 -9.08 21.55 -1.25
C TRP A 237 -8.45 22.88 -0.89
N VAL A 238 -9.00 23.63 0.08
CA VAL A 238 -8.35 24.85 0.59
C VAL A 238 -7.42 24.48 1.73
N THR A 239 -6.12 24.69 1.54
CA THR A 239 -5.08 24.38 2.53
C THR A 239 -5.21 25.27 3.77
N ASP A 240 -5.19 24.65 4.93
CA ASP A 240 -5.34 25.30 6.23
C ASP A 240 -4.19 24.98 7.19
N GLN A 241 -3.36 23.99 6.83
CA GLN A 241 -2.18 23.56 7.57
C GLN A 241 -0.99 23.41 6.61
N ALA A 242 0.22 23.42 7.16
CA ALA A 242 1.42 23.12 6.40
C ALA A 242 1.71 21.62 6.54
N GLY A 243 2.32 21.03 5.51
CA GLY A 243 2.56 19.60 5.42
C GLY A 243 2.40 19.09 3.99
N GLU A 244 2.52 17.79 3.81
CA GLU A 244 2.29 17.11 2.55
C GLU A 244 0.80 16.80 2.41
N TYR A 245 0.13 17.49 1.50
CA TYR A 245 -1.21 17.14 1.08
C TYR A 245 -1.14 16.09 -0.02
N LYS A 246 -1.94 15.03 0.11
CA LYS A 246 -2.13 14.02 -0.92
C LYS A 246 -3.60 13.88 -1.25
N ALA A 247 -3.93 13.82 -2.53
CA ALA A 247 -5.25 13.43 -3.00
C ALA A 247 -5.15 12.08 -3.72
N VAL A 248 -6.07 11.18 -3.44
CA VAL A 248 -6.27 9.92 -4.18
C VAL A 248 -7.66 9.98 -4.81
N TYR A 249 -7.77 9.86 -6.12
CA TYR A 249 -9.03 10.12 -6.81
C TYR A 249 -9.24 9.20 -8.01
N LYS A 250 -10.51 8.99 -8.38
CA LYS A 250 -10.90 8.10 -9.46
C LYS A 250 -11.39 8.89 -10.67
N VAL A 251 -10.85 8.60 -11.84
CA VAL A 251 -11.28 9.13 -13.16
C VAL A 251 -11.57 7.94 -14.07
N GLY A 252 -12.84 7.77 -14.46
CA GLY A 252 -13.28 6.54 -15.11
C GLY A 252 -13.08 5.33 -14.18
N GLU A 253 -12.31 4.34 -14.63
CA GLU A 253 -11.93 3.16 -13.85
C GLU A 253 -10.54 3.27 -13.20
N ILE A 254 -9.78 4.31 -13.53
CA ILE A 254 -8.38 4.46 -13.13
C ILE A 254 -8.32 5.33 -11.87
N TRP A 255 -7.48 4.91 -10.93
CA TRP A 255 -7.13 5.66 -9.73
C TRP A 255 -5.85 6.47 -9.96
N TYR A 256 -5.85 7.69 -9.45
CA TYR A 256 -4.75 8.64 -9.52
C TYR A 256 -4.37 9.11 -8.13
N SER A 257 -3.14 9.57 -7.96
CA SER A 257 -2.71 10.30 -6.79
C SER A 257 -1.93 11.55 -7.18
N ALA A 258 -2.16 12.63 -6.42
CA ALA A 258 -1.44 13.90 -6.56
C ALA A 258 -0.94 14.35 -5.19
N THR A 259 0.30 14.84 -5.13
CA THR A 259 0.93 15.32 -3.88
C THR A 259 1.39 16.77 -4.01
N ALA A 260 1.30 17.52 -2.91
CA ALA A 260 1.73 18.91 -2.81
C ALA A 260 2.25 19.20 -1.41
N GLU A 261 3.45 19.76 -1.33
CA GLU A 261 4.02 20.25 -0.08
C GLU A 261 3.59 21.71 0.15
N VAL A 262 2.85 21.93 1.24
CA VAL A 262 2.35 23.25 1.65
C VAL A 262 3.22 23.80 2.78
N MET A 263 3.77 25.00 2.57
CA MET A 263 4.67 25.64 3.53
C MET A 263 4.04 26.84 4.23
N THR A 264 4.48 27.12 5.46
CA THR A 264 4.16 28.36 6.18
C THR A 264 5.25 29.40 5.92
N PHE A 265 4.91 30.53 5.28
CA PHE A 265 5.83 31.67 5.19
C PHE A 265 5.78 32.50 6.47
N GLN A 266 6.85 32.45 7.27
CA GLN A 266 7.06 33.46 8.31
C GLN A 266 7.65 34.72 7.68
N THR A 267 6.80 35.74 7.50
CA THR A 267 7.29 37.07 7.15
C THR A 267 7.90 37.71 8.39
N ASN A 268 9.21 37.52 8.57
CA ASN A 268 9.96 38.33 9.52
C ASN A 268 9.87 39.78 9.06
N LYS A 269 9.07 40.60 9.75
CA LYS A 269 9.05 42.05 9.55
C LYS A 269 10.44 42.58 9.87
N ILE A 270 11.26 42.80 8.85
CA ILE A 270 12.48 43.59 8.97
C ILE A 270 12.01 45.04 9.19
N SER A 271 12.05 45.48 10.44
CA SER A 271 11.83 46.88 10.78
C SER A 271 13.14 47.63 10.49
N ILE A 272 13.16 48.39 9.40
CA ILE A 272 14.26 49.32 9.12
C ILE A 272 14.00 50.54 10.01
N GLN A 273 14.80 50.69 11.06
CA GLN A 273 14.88 51.91 11.87
C GLN A 273 15.86 52.90 11.25
#